data_AF-A0A7W0RSB5-F1
#
_entry.id   AF-A0A7W0RSB5-F1
#
_cell.length_a   1.000
_cell.length_b   1.000
_cell.length_c   1.000
_cell.angle_alpha   90.00
_cell.angle_beta   90.00
_cell.angle_gamma   90.00
#
_symmetry.space_group_name_H-M   'P 1'
#
loop_
_entity.id
_entity.type
_entity.pdbx_description
1 polymer ?
#
loop_
_entity_poly.entity_id
_entity_poly.type
_entity_poly.pdbx_seq_one_letter_code
_entity_poly.pdbx_strand_id
1 'polypeptide(L)'
;MNLSTLESHLWESANILRGPVDAADFKTYIFPAFFFKRISDVYDEEVAAALEESEGDADYALFPEKHRFLIPEGCHWRDVRAKTTNVGAALQRALREIEKANPRTLYGIFGDAQWTNKERLSDELLRDLIEHFSRLPLSNAQAKSDVLGQAYEYLIKKFADSANKKAGEFYTPRSVVRLMIDMLDPRAGETIYDPACGTGGMLLEAVNHVRESGGDIKALWGKLYVQEKNLTTSGIARINLFLHGVEDFEIMRGDTLRQPAFFEGDRLATFDCVIANPPFSLEHWRWGGSAGGTPPCASD
;
A
#
# COMPACT_ATOMS: atom_id res chain seq x y z
N MET A 1 0.19 -18.67 -11.66
CA MET A 1 1.26 -17.74 -12.07
C MET A 1 2.51 -17.96 -11.20
N ASN A 2 3.73 -17.79 -11.70
CA ASN A 2 4.95 -17.93 -10.87
C ASN A 2 5.54 -16.56 -10.49
N LEU A 3 6.39 -16.54 -9.46
CA LEU A 3 6.99 -15.31 -8.90
C LEU A 3 7.82 -14.54 -9.93
N SER A 4 8.73 -15.22 -10.62
CA SER A 4 9.65 -14.58 -11.58
C SER A 4 8.90 -13.88 -12.72
N THR A 5 7.79 -14.47 -13.20
CA THR A 5 6.92 -13.85 -14.20
C THR A 5 6.28 -12.57 -13.66
N LEU A 6 5.77 -12.57 -12.42
CA LEU A 6 5.17 -11.39 -11.81
C LEU A 6 6.20 -10.29 -11.53
N GLU A 7 7.37 -10.63 -10.99
CA GLU A 7 8.46 -9.67 -10.77
C GLU A 7 8.87 -8.99 -12.08
N SER A 8 9.06 -9.77 -13.14
CA SER A 8 9.41 -9.25 -14.46
C SER A 8 8.30 -8.36 -15.02
N HIS A 9 7.04 -8.79 -14.87
CA HIS A 9 5.87 -8.04 -15.32
C HIS A 9 5.75 -6.70 -14.59
N LEU A 10 5.87 -6.70 -13.27
CA LEU A 10 5.85 -5.48 -12.46
C LEU A 10 6.99 -4.54 -12.83
N TRP A 11 8.20 -5.06 -13.01
CA TRP A 11 9.34 -4.23 -13.40
C TRP A 11 9.18 -3.63 -14.80
N GLU A 12 8.60 -4.37 -15.75
CA GLU A 12 8.36 -3.87 -17.11
C GLU A 12 7.39 -2.67 -17.12
N SER A 13 6.48 -2.55 -16.15
CA SER A 13 5.62 -1.36 -16.04
C SER A 13 6.43 -0.07 -15.79
N ALA A 14 7.59 -0.17 -15.11
CA ALA A 14 8.52 0.95 -14.95
C ALA A 14 9.27 1.29 -16.24
N ASN A 15 9.52 0.31 -17.12
CA ASN A 15 10.09 0.57 -18.44
C ASN A 15 9.12 1.35 -19.32
N ILE A 16 7.81 1.08 -19.23
CA ILE A 16 6.77 1.83 -19.96
C ILE A 16 6.79 3.30 -19.55
N LEU A 17 6.81 3.59 -18.24
CA LEU A 17 6.83 4.96 -17.74
C LEU A 17 8.17 5.70 -17.93
N ARG A 18 9.23 5.00 -18.38
CA ARG A 18 10.56 5.59 -18.50
C ARG A 18 10.60 6.65 -19.58
N GLY A 19 11.14 7.81 -19.22
CA GLY A 19 11.28 8.96 -20.11
C GLY A 19 10.49 10.15 -19.57
N PRO A 20 9.17 10.22 -19.79
CA PRO A 20 8.36 11.36 -19.37
C PRO A 20 8.11 11.43 -17.86
N VAL A 21 8.35 10.33 -17.13
CA VAL A 21 8.28 10.26 -15.66
C VAL A 21 9.67 10.01 -15.09
N ASP A 22 10.00 10.72 -14.01
CA ASP A 22 11.26 10.52 -13.28
C ASP A 22 11.24 9.18 -12.52
N ALA A 23 12.37 8.49 -12.45
CA ALA A 23 12.45 7.18 -11.81
C ALA A 23 12.02 7.18 -10.34
N ALA A 24 12.22 8.29 -9.63
CA ALA A 24 11.78 8.47 -8.25
C ALA A 24 10.24 8.49 -8.09
N ASP A 25 9.52 8.84 -9.15
CA ASP A 25 8.06 8.99 -9.17
C ASP A 25 7.35 7.74 -9.69
N PHE A 26 8.05 6.76 -10.26
CA PHE A 26 7.45 5.52 -10.79
C PHE A 26 6.54 4.81 -9.78
N LYS A 27 6.99 4.72 -8.52
CA LYS A 27 6.23 4.12 -7.41
C LYS A 27 4.86 4.78 -7.19
N THR A 28 4.74 6.07 -7.46
CA THR A 28 3.53 6.87 -7.25
C THR A 28 2.44 6.51 -8.27
N TYR A 29 2.80 5.90 -9.40
CA TYR A 29 1.85 5.49 -10.44
C TYR A 29 1.67 3.97 -10.50
N ILE A 30 2.77 3.21 -10.41
CA ILE A 30 2.75 1.76 -10.60
C ILE A 30 2.00 1.05 -9.49
N PHE A 31 2.24 1.40 -8.21
CA PHE A 31 1.57 0.74 -7.09
C PHE A 31 0.06 0.98 -7.08
N PRO A 32 -0.45 2.24 -7.23
CA PRO A 32 -1.88 2.47 -7.34
C PRO A 32 -2.53 1.79 -8.54
N ALA A 33 -1.91 1.81 -9.73
CA ALA A 33 -2.47 1.17 -10.92
C ALA A 33 -2.54 -0.35 -10.78
N PHE A 34 -1.47 -0.97 -10.27
CA PHE A 34 -1.43 -2.40 -9.98
C PHE A 34 -2.50 -2.79 -8.95
N PHE A 35 -2.64 -2.03 -7.87
CA PHE A 35 -3.63 -2.32 -6.85
C PHE A 35 -5.07 -2.11 -7.36
N PHE A 36 -5.31 -1.10 -8.20
CA PHE A 36 -6.60 -0.90 -8.86
C PHE A 36 -6.97 -2.08 -9.78
N LYS A 37 -6.01 -2.59 -10.57
CA LYS A 37 -6.20 -3.82 -11.37
C LYS A 37 -6.55 -5.00 -10.47
N ARG A 38 -5.80 -5.18 -9.39
CA ARG A 38 -6.02 -6.27 -8.41
C ARG A 38 -7.42 -6.22 -7.80
N ILE A 39 -7.84 -5.05 -7.30
CA ILE A 39 -9.18 -4.88 -6.72
C ILE A 39 -10.27 -5.21 -7.74
N SER A 40 -10.11 -4.74 -8.99
CA SER A 40 -11.07 -5.02 -10.07
C SER A 40 -11.17 -6.51 -10.38
N ASP A 41 -10.03 -7.21 -10.48
CA ASP A 41 -10.05 -8.65 -10.76
C ASP A 41 -10.58 -9.51 -9.63
N VAL A 42 -10.33 -9.10 -8.38
CA VAL A 42 -10.91 -9.75 -7.20
C VAL A 42 -12.41 -9.53 -7.18
N TYR A 43 -12.87 -8.31 -7.50
CA TYR A 43 -14.30 -8.01 -7.56
C TYR A 43 -15.01 -8.87 -8.62
N ASP A 44 -14.43 -9.02 -9.82
CA ASP A 44 -14.97 -9.91 -10.85
C ASP A 44 -15.05 -11.38 -10.38
N GLU A 45 -14.06 -11.85 -9.62
CA GLU A 45 -14.04 -13.19 -9.02
C GLU A 45 -15.11 -13.35 -7.92
N GLU A 46 -15.30 -12.35 -7.07
CA GLU A 46 -16.32 -12.31 -6.02
C GLU A 46 -17.74 -12.28 -6.62
N VAL A 47 -17.97 -11.47 -7.66
CA VAL A 47 -19.25 -11.44 -8.40
C VAL A 47 -19.55 -12.80 -9.01
N ALA A 48 -18.56 -13.43 -9.67
CA ALA A 48 -18.75 -14.75 -10.27
C ALA A 48 -19.11 -15.81 -9.22
N ALA A 49 -18.43 -15.80 -8.06
CA ALA A 49 -18.73 -16.72 -6.97
C ALA A 49 -20.13 -16.48 -6.37
N ALA A 50 -20.53 -15.23 -6.19
CA ALA A 50 -21.85 -14.88 -5.65
C ALA A 50 -23.00 -15.20 -6.63
N LEU A 51 -22.76 -15.07 -7.94
CA LEU A 51 -23.69 -15.53 -8.98
C LEU A 51 -23.88 -17.05 -8.93
N GLU A 52 -22.80 -17.81 -8.78
CA GLU A 52 -22.88 -19.27 -8.66
C GLU A 52 -23.62 -19.70 -7.39
N GLU A 53 -23.32 -19.04 -6.26
CA GLU A 53 -23.99 -19.29 -4.97
C GLU A 53 -25.51 -19.05 -5.01
N SER A 54 -25.95 -18.10 -5.84
CA SER A 54 -27.36 -17.68 -5.93
C SER A 54 -28.12 -18.21 -7.15
N GLU A 55 -27.54 -19.19 -7.85
CA GLU A 55 -28.14 -19.76 -9.06
C GLU A 55 -28.42 -18.72 -10.17
N GLY A 56 -27.59 -17.67 -10.25
CA GLY A 56 -27.62 -16.66 -11.30
C GLY A 56 -28.37 -15.36 -10.96
N ASP A 57 -28.68 -15.11 -9.69
CA ASP A 57 -29.29 -13.84 -9.26
C ASP A 57 -28.26 -12.70 -9.28
N ALA A 58 -28.41 -11.81 -10.26
CA ALA A 58 -27.52 -10.67 -10.45
C ALA A 58 -27.65 -9.61 -9.34
N ASP A 59 -28.85 -9.43 -8.78
CA ASP A 59 -29.04 -8.47 -7.69
C ASP A 59 -28.37 -8.98 -6.41
N TYR A 60 -28.48 -10.30 -6.17
CA TYR A 60 -27.76 -10.95 -5.07
C TYR A 60 -26.24 -10.82 -5.21
N ALA A 61 -25.72 -11.07 -6.41
CA ALA A 61 -24.29 -11.06 -6.67
C ALA A 61 -23.63 -9.69 -6.60
N LEU A 62 -24.42 -8.61 -6.59
CA LEU A 62 -23.96 -7.23 -6.48
C LEU A 62 -24.12 -6.66 -5.06
N PHE A 63 -24.60 -7.46 -4.10
CA PHE A 63 -24.74 -6.99 -2.73
C PHE A 63 -23.37 -6.61 -2.13
N PRO A 64 -23.24 -5.43 -1.50
CA PRO A 64 -21.99 -4.95 -0.91
C PRO A 64 -21.28 -5.95 0.00
N GLU A 65 -22.04 -6.76 0.74
CA GLU A 65 -21.54 -7.75 1.70
C GLU A 65 -20.82 -8.94 1.03
N LYS A 66 -21.00 -9.13 -0.28
CA LYS A 66 -20.32 -10.16 -1.08
C LYS A 66 -18.94 -9.72 -1.56
N HIS A 67 -18.62 -8.43 -1.43
CA HIS A 67 -17.40 -7.87 -1.98
C HIS A 67 -16.51 -7.31 -0.89
N ARG A 68 -15.21 -7.58 -1.01
CA ARG A 68 -14.22 -7.00 -0.09
C ARG A 68 -14.13 -5.49 -0.22
N PHE A 69 -14.22 -4.99 -1.45
CA PHE A 69 -14.20 -3.57 -1.77
C PHE A 69 -15.31 -3.26 -2.76
N LEU A 70 -15.98 -2.13 -2.55
CA LEU A 70 -17.01 -1.66 -3.46
C LEU A 70 -16.38 -0.96 -4.67
N ILE A 71 -16.83 -1.32 -5.87
CA ILE A 71 -16.45 -0.64 -7.11
C ILE A 71 -17.70 0.02 -7.69
N PRO A 72 -17.80 1.36 -7.63
CA PRO A 72 -18.93 2.08 -8.23
C PRO A 72 -19.04 1.85 -9.74
N GLU A 73 -20.24 2.02 -10.27
CA GLU A 73 -20.49 1.93 -11.71
C GLU A 73 -19.59 2.88 -12.51
N GLY A 74 -19.01 2.39 -13.61
CA GLY A 74 -18.10 3.15 -14.45
C GLY A 74 -16.69 3.37 -13.87
N CYS A 75 -16.39 2.76 -12.72
CA CYS A 75 -15.09 2.84 -12.04
C CYS A 75 -14.31 1.53 -12.08
N HIS A 76 -14.80 0.51 -12.79
CA HIS A 76 -14.09 -0.76 -12.93
C HIS A 76 -12.87 -0.61 -13.87
N TRP A 77 -11.86 -1.46 -13.71
CA TRP A 77 -10.68 -1.45 -14.59
C TRP A 77 -11.04 -1.47 -16.09
N ARG A 78 -12.06 -2.26 -16.46
CA ARG A 78 -12.55 -2.35 -17.84
C ARG A 78 -13.09 -1.02 -18.38
N ASP A 79 -13.70 -0.20 -17.52
CA ASP A 79 -14.31 1.07 -17.91
C ASP A 79 -13.24 2.11 -18.24
N VAL A 80 -12.15 2.11 -17.47
CA VAL A 80 -10.97 2.95 -17.73
C VAL A 80 -10.22 2.43 -18.96
N ARG A 81 -10.03 1.11 -19.08
CA ARG A 81 -9.37 0.48 -20.23
C ARG A 81 -10.06 0.78 -21.56
N ALA A 82 -11.40 0.89 -21.57
CA ALA A 82 -12.16 1.24 -22.76
C ALA A 82 -11.98 2.70 -23.24
N LYS A 83 -11.33 3.58 -22.44
CA LYS A 83 -11.12 4.97 -22.82
C LYS A 83 -9.92 5.13 -23.75
N THR A 84 -10.10 5.95 -24.78
CA THR A 84 -9.04 6.31 -25.74
C THR A 84 -8.52 7.73 -25.56
N THR A 85 -9.28 8.59 -24.90
CA THR A 85 -8.93 10.00 -24.63
C THR A 85 -9.26 10.36 -23.20
N ASN A 86 -8.50 11.31 -22.64
CA ASN A 86 -8.61 11.73 -21.24
C ASN A 86 -8.56 10.53 -20.27
N VAL A 87 -7.68 9.57 -20.57
CA VAL A 87 -7.51 8.31 -19.84
C VAL A 87 -7.09 8.61 -18.40
N GLY A 88 -6.21 9.58 -18.21
CA GLY A 88 -5.78 10.04 -16.88
C GLY A 88 -6.92 10.58 -16.02
N ALA A 89 -7.88 11.29 -16.62
CA ALA A 89 -9.05 11.80 -15.90
C ALA A 89 -10.02 10.67 -15.54
N ALA A 90 -10.22 9.70 -16.43
CA ALA A 90 -11.03 8.51 -16.16
C ALA A 90 -10.43 7.66 -15.03
N LEU A 91 -9.11 7.42 -15.08
CA LEU A 91 -8.38 6.70 -14.05
C LEU A 91 -8.46 7.44 -12.71
N GLN A 92 -8.15 8.74 -12.67
CA GLN A 92 -8.22 9.53 -11.43
C GLN A 92 -9.63 9.54 -10.83
N ARG A 93 -10.66 9.63 -11.67
CA ARG A 93 -12.06 9.53 -11.21
C ARG A 93 -12.33 8.16 -10.60
N ALA A 94 -12.00 7.08 -11.29
CA ALA A 94 -12.24 5.71 -10.81
C ALA A 94 -11.58 5.49 -9.44
N LEU A 95 -10.29 5.84 -9.30
CA LEU A 95 -9.56 5.73 -8.03
C LEU A 95 -10.26 6.50 -6.90
N ARG A 96 -10.64 7.77 -7.14
CA ARG A 96 -11.33 8.60 -6.14
C ARG A 96 -12.70 8.07 -5.73
N GLU A 97 -13.50 7.60 -6.68
CA GLU A 97 -14.82 7.06 -6.37
C GLU A 97 -14.73 5.74 -5.62
N ILE A 98 -13.74 4.90 -5.93
CA ILE A 98 -13.44 3.69 -5.14
C ILE A 98 -13.03 4.06 -3.71
N GLU A 99 -12.18 5.06 -3.51
CA GLU A 99 -11.83 5.51 -2.15
C GLU A 99 -13.05 6.01 -1.37
N LYS A 100 -13.94 6.78 -2.01
CA LYS A 100 -15.18 7.29 -1.39
C LYS A 100 -16.15 6.17 -1.03
N ALA A 101 -16.25 5.14 -1.85
CA ALA A 101 -17.09 3.98 -1.58
C ALA A 101 -16.53 3.10 -0.45
N ASN A 102 -15.23 3.20 -0.17
CA ASN A 102 -14.53 2.40 0.83
C ASN A 102 -13.77 3.28 1.85
N PRO A 103 -14.45 4.19 2.58
CA PRO A 103 -13.79 5.24 3.34
C PRO A 103 -12.96 4.72 4.53
N ARG A 104 -13.35 3.57 5.11
CA ARG A 104 -12.61 2.96 6.22
C ARG A 104 -11.32 2.28 5.77
N THR A 105 -11.33 1.66 4.59
CA THR A 105 -10.27 0.74 4.17
C THR A 105 -9.39 1.27 3.05
N LEU A 106 -9.89 2.15 2.17
CA LEU A 106 -9.18 2.64 0.99
C LEU A 106 -8.98 4.16 0.93
N TYR A 107 -9.57 4.97 1.82
CA TYR A 107 -9.41 6.43 1.76
C TYR A 107 -7.94 6.87 1.70
N GLY A 108 -7.54 7.59 0.64
CA GLY A 108 -6.17 8.05 0.41
C GLY A 108 -5.14 6.98 0.05
N ILE A 109 -5.55 5.73 -0.20
CA ILE A 109 -4.62 4.62 -0.50
C ILE A 109 -3.94 4.78 -1.86
N PHE A 110 -4.60 5.40 -2.84
CA PHE A 110 -4.05 5.60 -4.17
C PHE A 110 -3.20 6.87 -4.29
N GLY A 111 -3.07 7.64 -3.20
CA GLY A 111 -2.24 8.83 -3.12
C GLY A 111 -2.76 10.02 -3.93
N ASP A 112 -1.85 10.94 -4.26
CA ASP A 112 -2.14 12.25 -4.88
C ASP A 112 -1.49 12.41 -6.26
N ALA A 113 -1.22 11.30 -6.94
CA ALA A 113 -0.58 11.27 -8.25
C ALA A 113 -1.30 12.15 -9.29
N GLN A 114 -0.53 12.89 -10.09
CA GLN A 114 -1.05 13.83 -11.09
C GLN A 114 -1.42 13.13 -12.40
N TRP A 115 -2.38 12.21 -12.36
CA TRP A 115 -2.82 11.40 -13.50
C TRP A 115 -3.25 12.20 -14.74
N THR A 116 -3.69 13.45 -14.57
CA THR A 116 -4.18 14.31 -15.67
C THR A 116 -3.09 15.15 -16.33
N ASN A 117 -1.84 15.06 -15.88
CA ASN A 117 -0.71 15.78 -16.48
C ASN A 117 -0.31 15.11 -17.80
N LYS A 118 -0.84 15.59 -18.93
CA LYS A 118 -0.60 15.00 -20.26
C LYS A 118 0.84 15.12 -20.75
N GLU A 119 1.64 16.04 -20.20
CA GLU A 119 3.06 16.15 -20.55
C GLU A 119 3.87 14.99 -19.96
N ARG A 120 3.50 14.54 -18.75
CA ARG A 120 4.13 13.38 -18.10
C ARG A 120 3.44 12.06 -18.45
N LEU A 121 2.12 12.09 -18.67
CA LEU A 121 1.24 10.94 -18.83
C LEU A 121 0.28 11.17 -19.99
N SER A 122 0.76 10.98 -21.22
CA SER A 122 -0.10 11.04 -22.40
C SER A 122 -1.17 9.95 -22.38
N ASP A 123 -2.24 10.14 -23.15
CA ASP A 123 -3.29 9.13 -23.26
C ASP A 123 -2.74 7.82 -23.87
N GLU A 124 -1.76 7.88 -24.79
CA GLU A 124 -1.09 6.68 -25.29
C GLU A 124 -0.30 5.96 -24.20
N LEU A 125 0.52 6.69 -23.42
CA LEU A 125 1.35 6.09 -22.38
C LEU A 125 0.51 5.40 -21.29
N LEU A 126 -0.59 6.04 -20.86
CA LEU A 126 -1.50 5.44 -19.90
C LEU A 126 -2.21 4.21 -20.45
N ARG A 127 -2.56 4.20 -21.74
CA ARG A 127 -3.12 3.02 -22.40
C ARG A 127 -2.10 1.89 -22.47
N ASP A 128 -0.84 2.17 -22.78
CA ASP A 128 0.21 1.15 -22.78
C ASP A 128 0.40 0.54 -21.39
N LEU A 129 0.38 1.36 -20.33
CA LEU A 129 0.44 0.89 -18.94
C LEU A 129 -0.78 0.02 -18.58
N ILE A 130 -1.99 0.46 -18.93
CA ILE A 130 -3.23 -0.26 -18.66
C ILE A 130 -3.26 -1.58 -19.45
N GLU A 131 -2.90 -1.56 -20.73
CA GLU A 131 -2.84 -2.77 -21.55
C GLU A 131 -1.79 -3.74 -21.02
N HIS A 132 -0.64 -3.24 -20.55
CA HIS A 132 0.38 -4.07 -19.91
C HIS A 132 -0.19 -4.80 -18.71
N PHE A 133 -0.75 -4.11 -17.72
CA PHE A 133 -1.38 -4.76 -16.55
C PHE A 133 -2.57 -5.67 -16.92
N SER A 134 -3.23 -5.41 -18.05
CA SER A 134 -4.34 -6.25 -18.55
C SER A 134 -3.88 -7.58 -19.14
N ARG A 135 -2.58 -7.79 -19.38
CA ARG A 135 -2.03 -9.06 -19.90
C ARG A 135 -2.08 -10.20 -18.89
N LEU A 136 -2.13 -9.88 -17.59
CA LEU A 136 -2.14 -10.86 -16.52
C LEU A 136 -3.42 -10.72 -15.67
N PRO A 137 -4.15 -11.82 -15.42
CA PRO A 137 -5.20 -11.83 -14.42
C PRO A 137 -4.57 -11.82 -13.03
N LEU A 138 -5.04 -10.92 -12.19
CA LEU A 138 -4.60 -10.71 -10.82
C LEU A 138 -5.69 -11.10 -9.82
N SER A 139 -6.64 -12.00 -10.15
CA SER A 139 -7.61 -12.54 -9.18
C SER A 139 -6.94 -13.51 -8.19
N ASN A 140 -7.60 -13.85 -7.06
CA ASN A 140 -7.02 -14.74 -6.04
C ASN A 140 -6.70 -16.12 -6.60
N ALA A 141 -7.56 -16.66 -7.47
CA ALA A 141 -7.37 -17.94 -8.13
C ALA A 141 -6.13 -17.96 -9.05
N GLN A 142 -5.84 -16.85 -9.73
CA GLN A 142 -4.78 -16.79 -10.75
C GLN A 142 -3.42 -16.36 -10.17
N ALA A 143 -3.47 -15.45 -9.20
CA ALA A 143 -2.33 -14.84 -8.56
C ALA A 143 -2.54 -14.88 -7.05
N LYS A 144 -2.02 -15.94 -6.43
CA LYS A 144 -2.11 -16.13 -4.97
C LYS A 144 -1.40 -14.98 -4.24
N SER A 145 -1.96 -14.61 -3.09
CA SER A 145 -1.48 -13.51 -2.25
C SER A 145 0.00 -13.64 -1.85
N ASP A 146 0.49 -14.85 -1.60
CA ASP A 146 1.89 -15.12 -1.28
C ASP A 146 2.84 -14.71 -2.43
N VAL A 147 2.50 -15.09 -3.67
CA VAL A 147 3.31 -14.78 -4.85
C VAL A 147 3.22 -13.30 -5.22
N LEU A 148 2.01 -12.72 -5.17
CA LEU A 148 1.80 -11.30 -5.46
C LEU A 148 2.53 -10.41 -4.45
N GLY A 149 2.40 -10.72 -3.16
CA GLY A 149 3.06 -10.00 -2.09
C GLY A 149 4.58 -10.01 -2.26
N GLN A 150 5.18 -11.17 -2.55
CA GLN A 150 6.61 -11.28 -2.82
C GLN A 150 7.06 -10.47 -4.04
N ALA A 151 6.28 -10.49 -5.13
CA ALA A 151 6.59 -9.70 -6.32
C ALA A 151 6.47 -8.19 -6.05
N TYR A 152 5.52 -7.79 -5.21
CA TYR A 152 5.34 -6.41 -4.78
C TYR A 152 6.51 -5.92 -3.90
N GLU A 153 6.95 -6.74 -2.94
CA GLU A 153 8.14 -6.49 -2.12
C GLU A 153 9.42 -6.40 -2.95
N TYR A 154 9.56 -7.24 -3.98
CA TYR A 154 10.65 -7.12 -4.95
C TYR A 154 10.64 -5.75 -5.64
N LEU A 155 9.47 -5.27 -6.07
CA LEU A 155 9.33 -3.99 -6.73
C LEU A 155 9.63 -2.81 -5.78
N ILE A 156 9.18 -2.87 -4.53
CA ILE A 156 9.54 -1.89 -3.48
C ILE A 156 11.07 -1.81 -3.36
N LYS A 157 11.73 -2.97 -3.21
CA LYS A 157 13.19 -3.04 -3.11
C LYS A 157 13.87 -2.43 -4.35
N LYS A 158 13.41 -2.76 -5.55
CA LYS A 158 13.96 -2.19 -6.80
C LYS A 158 13.85 -0.67 -6.86
N PHE A 159 12.73 -0.11 -6.44
CA PHE A 159 12.59 1.35 -6.39
C PHE A 159 13.47 1.98 -5.32
N ALA A 160 13.61 1.34 -4.15
CA ALA A 160 14.54 1.79 -3.11
C ALA A 160 16.00 1.79 -3.60
N ASP A 161 16.44 0.70 -4.26
CA ASP A 161 17.79 0.58 -4.82
C ASP A 161 18.05 1.63 -5.93
N SER A 162 17.03 1.98 -6.71
CA SER A 162 17.14 2.97 -7.80
C SER A 162 17.12 4.43 -7.32
N ALA A 163 16.57 4.68 -6.13
CA ALA A 163 16.51 6.01 -5.54
C ALA A 163 17.85 6.32 -4.88
N ASN A 164 18.74 7.06 -5.57
CA ASN A 164 20.04 7.54 -5.09
C ASN A 164 20.03 8.39 -3.79
N LYS A 165 18.91 8.48 -3.07
CA LYS A 165 18.80 9.12 -1.75
C LYS A 165 19.14 8.08 -0.68
N LYS A 166 19.75 8.52 0.44
CA LYS A 166 20.16 7.69 1.58
C LYS A 166 19.07 6.64 1.91
N ALA A 167 19.28 5.39 1.48
CA ALA A 167 18.24 4.35 1.39
C ALA A 167 17.61 3.95 2.74
N GLY A 168 18.24 4.29 3.87
CA GLY A 168 17.80 3.93 5.21
C GLY A 168 16.46 4.52 5.65
N GLU A 169 15.97 5.57 4.98
CA GLU A 169 14.67 6.21 5.30
C GLU A 169 13.46 5.52 4.64
N PHE A 170 13.66 4.71 3.59
CA PHE A 170 12.55 4.20 2.76
C PHE A 170 12.44 2.68 2.74
N TYR A 171 13.53 1.96 2.99
CA TYR A 171 13.54 0.50 2.99
C TYR A 171 14.59 -0.04 3.95
N THR A 172 14.14 -0.83 4.91
CA THR A 172 15.02 -1.56 5.84
C THR A 172 15.38 -2.89 5.20
N PRO A 173 16.68 -3.24 5.03
CA PRO A 173 17.08 -4.53 4.49
C PRO A 173 16.44 -5.69 5.26
N ARG A 174 15.92 -6.70 4.55
CA ARG A 174 15.19 -7.83 5.18
C ARG A 174 15.99 -8.55 6.28
N SER A 175 17.32 -8.67 6.13
CA SER A 175 18.17 -9.28 7.16
C SER A 175 18.16 -8.50 8.48
N VAL A 176 18.09 -7.17 8.41
CA VAL A 176 18.00 -6.30 9.60
C VAL A 176 16.60 -6.38 10.19
N VAL A 177 15.56 -6.31 9.35
CA VAL A 177 14.16 -6.48 9.80
C VAL A 177 13.99 -7.81 10.52
N ARG A 178 14.48 -8.91 9.93
CA ARG A 178 14.37 -10.24 10.52
C ARG A 178 15.07 -10.32 11.87
N LEU A 179 16.29 -9.80 11.97
CA LEU A 179 17.02 -9.74 13.23
C LEU A 179 16.22 -9.00 14.32
N MET A 180 15.66 -7.83 13.99
CA MET A 180 14.87 -7.04 14.95
C MET A 180 13.61 -7.78 15.39
N ILE A 181 12.92 -8.46 14.46
CA ILE A 181 11.72 -9.25 14.76
C ILE A 181 12.05 -10.50 15.58
N ASP A 182 13.13 -11.22 15.26
CA ASP A 182 13.56 -12.38 16.05
C ASP A 182 13.93 -11.98 17.49
N MET A 183 14.45 -10.77 17.69
CA MET A 183 14.74 -10.22 19.02
C MET A 183 13.49 -9.76 19.77
N LEU A 184 12.50 -9.21 19.05
CA LEU A 184 11.23 -8.75 19.61
C LEU A 184 10.30 -9.92 19.95
N ASP A 185 10.34 -10.98 19.13
CA ASP A 185 9.59 -12.23 19.25
C ASP A 185 8.08 -12.06 19.47
N PRO A 186 7.39 -11.29 18.60
CA PRO A 186 5.96 -10.99 18.77
C PRO A 186 5.12 -12.26 18.76
N ARG A 187 4.06 -12.28 19.58
CA ARG A 187 3.15 -13.41 19.76
C ARG A 187 1.77 -13.15 19.17
N ALA A 188 1.08 -14.25 18.86
CA ALA A 188 -0.32 -14.20 18.50
C ALA A 188 -1.14 -13.53 19.61
N GLY A 189 -1.93 -12.52 19.26
CA GLY A 189 -2.77 -11.80 20.20
C GLY A 189 -2.14 -10.57 20.84
N GLU A 190 -0.86 -10.30 20.61
CA GLU A 190 -0.21 -9.06 21.04
C GLU A 190 -0.52 -7.89 20.13
N THR A 191 -0.44 -6.69 20.68
CA THR A 191 -0.51 -5.42 19.96
C THR A 191 0.87 -5.00 19.46
N ILE A 192 0.97 -4.69 18.16
CA ILE A 192 2.24 -4.36 17.50
C ILE A 192 2.13 -2.96 16.90
N TYR A 193 3.07 -2.09 17.23
CA TYR A 193 3.12 -0.72 16.74
C TYR A 193 4.42 -0.38 16.00
N ASP A 194 4.28 0.20 14.81
CA ASP A 194 5.38 0.84 14.08
C ASP A 194 5.10 2.34 13.84
N PRO A 195 5.74 3.27 14.58
CA PRO A 195 5.51 4.71 14.49
C PRO A 195 6.09 5.38 13.22
N ALA A 196 6.87 4.66 12.42
CA ALA A 196 7.50 5.16 11.21
C ALA A 196 7.60 4.03 10.17
N CYS A 197 6.45 3.46 9.80
CA CYS A 197 6.42 2.15 9.16
C CYS A 197 6.99 2.09 7.75
N GLY A 198 7.19 3.24 7.09
CA GLY A 198 7.60 3.28 5.70
C GLY A 198 6.63 2.47 4.85
N THR A 199 7.15 1.47 4.12
CA THR A 199 6.37 0.59 3.24
C THR A 199 5.73 -0.61 3.94
N GLY A 200 5.77 -0.66 5.29
CA GLY A 200 5.11 -1.69 6.10
C GLY A 200 5.87 -3.01 6.21
N GLY A 201 7.11 -3.09 5.73
CA GLY A 201 7.90 -4.32 5.71
C GLY A 201 8.20 -4.90 7.10
N MET A 202 8.42 -4.06 8.12
CA MET A 202 8.64 -4.52 9.50
C MET A 202 7.38 -5.15 10.09
N LEU A 203 6.22 -4.51 9.91
CA LEU A 203 4.93 -5.04 10.38
C LEU A 203 4.58 -6.37 9.70
N LEU A 204 4.82 -6.46 8.40
CA LEU A 204 4.61 -7.70 7.65
C LEU A 204 5.51 -8.84 8.16
N GLU A 205 6.78 -8.54 8.45
CA GLU A 205 7.70 -9.54 9.00
C GLU A 205 7.26 -10.00 10.40
N ALA A 206 6.70 -9.11 11.23
CA ALA A 206 6.10 -9.48 12.51
C ALA A 206 4.95 -10.49 12.34
N VAL A 207 4.06 -10.26 11.37
CA VAL A 207 2.97 -11.20 11.03
C VAL A 207 3.52 -12.54 10.52
N ASN A 208 4.57 -12.50 9.69
CA ASN A 208 5.23 -13.72 9.20
C ASN A 208 5.88 -14.51 10.33
N HIS A 209 6.56 -13.84 11.27
CA HIS A 209 7.18 -14.46 12.43
C HIS A 209 6.17 -15.19 13.31
N VAL A 210 5.02 -14.56 13.60
CA VAL A 210 3.92 -15.22 14.34
C VAL A 210 3.45 -16.48 13.61
N ARG A 211 3.29 -16.41 12.27
CA ARG A 211 2.90 -17.57 11.45
C ARG A 211 3.93 -18.70 11.51
N GLU A 212 5.22 -18.37 11.34
CA GLU A 212 6.32 -19.34 11.36
C GLU A 212 6.52 -19.97 12.74
N SER A 213 6.23 -19.23 13.80
CA SER A 213 6.22 -19.71 15.18
C SER A 213 5.00 -20.56 15.53
N GLY A 214 4.11 -20.84 14.55
CA GLY A 214 2.91 -21.66 14.72
C GLY A 214 1.71 -20.92 15.32
N GLY A 215 1.78 -19.59 15.44
CA GLY A 215 0.67 -18.75 15.91
C GLY A 215 -0.38 -18.47 14.84
N ASP A 216 -1.61 -18.23 15.27
CA ASP A 216 -2.69 -17.80 14.38
C ASP A 216 -2.57 -16.30 14.08
N ILE A 217 -2.29 -15.95 12.82
CA ILE A 217 -2.19 -14.56 12.36
C ILE A 217 -3.50 -13.78 12.53
N LYS A 218 -4.66 -14.46 12.57
CA LYS A 218 -5.95 -13.80 12.79
C LYS A 218 -6.08 -13.24 14.19
N ALA A 219 -5.31 -13.75 15.16
CA ALA A 219 -5.26 -13.20 16.51
C ALA A 219 -4.64 -11.78 16.56
N LEU A 220 -3.96 -11.36 15.47
CA LEU A 220 -3.40 -10.02 15.31
C LEU A 220 -4.37 -9.04 14.61
N TRP A 221 -5.50 -9.51 14.08
CA TRP A 221 -6.49 -8.64 13.44
C TRP A 221 -7.02 -7.60 14.44
N GLY A 222 -6.97 -6.33 14.04
CA GLY A 222 -7.32 -5.19 14.89
C GLY A 222 -6.27 -4.85 15.95
N LYS A 223 -5.07 -5.46 15.89
CA LYS A 223 -3.97 -5.24 16.84
C LYS A 223 -2.67 -4.79 16.19
N LEU A 224 -2.72 -4.50 14.90
CA LEU A 224 -1.59 -4.00 14.12
C LEU A 224 -1.78 -2.50 13.92
N TYR A 225 -0.88 -1.71 14.48
CA TYR A 225 -0.93 -0.26 14.48
C TYR A 225 0.28 0.29 13.76
N VAL A 226 0.09 1.26 12.87
CA VAL A 226 1.21 1.94 12.23
C VAL A 226 0.93 3.41 12.02
N GLN A 227 2.01 4.20 11.99
CA GLN A 227 1.97 5.60 11.65
C GLN A 227 3.00 5.92 10.57
N GLU A 228 2.60 6.69 9.56
CA GLU A 228 3.48 7.13 8.48
C GLU A 228 3.13 8.56 8.07
N LYS A 229 4.16 9.40 7.93
CA LYS A 229 4.00 10.82 7.61
C LYS A 229 3.70 11.04 6.12
N ASN A 230 4.36 10.30 5.25
CA ASN A 230 4.28 10.46 3.81
C ASN A 230 3.05 9.74 3.24
N LEU A 231 2.19 10.48 2.52
CA LEU A 231 0.94 9.96 1.96
C LEU A 231 1.18 8.75 1.05
N THR A 232 2.04 8.90 0.04
CA THR A 232 2.34 7.83 -0.93
C THR A 232 2.89 6.59 -0.24
N THR A 233 3.77 6.77 0.73
CA THR A 233 4.42 5.67 1.47
C THR A 233 3.41 4.94 2.36
N SER A 234 2.50 5.68 3.02
CA SER A 234 1.40 5.08 3.77
C SER A 234 0.44 4.26 2.88
N GLY A 235 0.17 4.74 1.66
CA GLY A 235 -0.60 3.99 0.66
C GLY A 235 0.10 2.69 0.26
N ILE A 236 1.42 2.76 -0.01
CA ILE A 236 2.24 1.60 -0.35
C ILE A 236 2.20 0.55 0.79
N ALA A 237 2.31 0.98 2.05
CA ALA A 237 2.24 0.08 3.21
C ALA A 237 0.90 -0.64 3.32
N ARG A 238 -0.21 0.09 3.15
CA ARG A 238 -1.56 -0.48 3.20
C ARG A 238 -1.79 -1.50 2.08
N ILE A 239 -1.38 -1.16 0.87
CA ILE A 239 -1.43 -2.07 -0.27
C ILE A 239 -0.58 -3.32 0.03
N ASN A 240 0.60 -3.14 0.59
CA ASN A 240 1.50 -4.24 0.93
C ASN A 240 0.85 -5.24 1.91
N LEU A 241 0.23 -4.72 2.98
CA LEU A 241 -0.49 -5.53 3.96
C LEU A 241 -1.66 -6.28 3.33
N PHE A 242 -2.48 -5.61 2.51
CA PHE A 242 -3.60 -6.25 1.82
C PHE A 242 -3.15 -7.35 0.86
N LEU A 243 -2.07 -7.13 0.11
CA LEU A 243 -1.52 -8.15 -0.81
C LEU A 243 -0.99 -9.38 -0.08
N HIS A 244 -0.57 -9.24 1.17
CA HIS A 244 -0.13 -10.33 2.03
C HIS A 244 -1.26 -10.94 2.89
N GLY A 245 -2.51 -10.55 2.63
CA GLY A 245 -3.69 -11.12 3.32
C GLY A 245 -3.87 -10.62 4.75
N VAL A 246 -3.24 -9.50 5.13
CA VAL A 246 -3.55 -8.82 6.39
C VAL A 246 -4.74 -7.91 6.13
N GLU A 247 -5.84 -8.13 6.85
CA GLU A 247 -7.14 -7.51 6.51
C GLU A 247 -7.57 -6.43 7.50
N ASP A 248 -7.14 -6.55 8.75
CA ASP A 248 -7.57 -5.67 9.84
C ASP A 248 -6.36 -5.12 10.58
N PHE A 249 -6.14 -3.81 10.40
CA PHE A 249 -5.02 -3.04 10.91
C PHE A 249 -5.38 -1.56 10.94
N GLU A 250 -4.72 -0.78 11.79
CA GLU A 250 -4.89 0.67 11.90
C GLU A 250 -3.66 1.40 11.35
N ILE A 251 -3.83 2.12 10.23
CA ILE A 251 -2.77 2.97 9.66
C ILE A 251 -3.19 4.42 9.78
N MET A 252 -2.39 5.20 10.48
CA MET A 252 -2.62 6.63 10.65
C MET A 252 -1.60 7.45 9.86
N ARG A 253 -2.09 8.38 9.04
CA ARG A 253 -1.23 9.35 8.36
C ARG A 253 -0.94 10.52 9.30
N GLY A 254 0.33 10.75 9.61
CA GLY A 254 0.71 11.91 10.42
C GLY A 254 2.15 11.86 10.90
N ASP A 255 2.64 13.00 11.37
CA ASP A 255 3.95 13.09 12.01
C ASP A 255 3.87 12.50 13.43
N THR A 256 4.48 11.33 13.67
CA THR A 256 4.37 10.62 14.96
C THR A 256 4.83 11.43 16.16
N LEU A 257 5.74 12.39 15.99
CA LEU A 257 6.25 13.22 17.08
C LEU A 257 5.34 14.42 17.37
N ARG A 258 4.76 15.04 16.34
CA ARG A 258 3.92 16.25 16.48
C ARG A 258 2.44 15.94 16.64
N GLN A 259 1.99 14.83 16.05
CA GLN A 259 0.61 14.38 15.97
C GLN A 259 0.60 12.86 16.17
N PRO A 260 0.98 12.35 17.36
CA PRO A 260 0.84 10.93 17.65
C PRO A 260 -0.63 10.53 17.46
N ALA A 261 -0.88 9.38 16.86
CA ALA A 261 -2.22 9.05 16.39
C ALA A 261 -3.04 8.19 17.35
N PHE A 262 -2.38 7.43 18.23
CA PHE A 262 -3.01 6.40 19.04
C PHE A 262 -3.03 6.80 20.52
N PHE A 263 -4.23 6.84 21.10
CA PHE A 263 -4.48 7.26 22.47
C PHE A 263 -5.42 6.29 23.19
N GLU A 264 -5.16 6.09 24.47
CA GLU A 264 -6.06 5.44 25.42
C GLU A 264 -6.55 6.52 26.42
N GLY A 265 -7.75 7.05 26.16
CA GLY A 265 -8.25 8.23 26.89
C GLY A 265 -7.36 9.44 26.63
N ASP A 266 -6.83 10.06 27.69
CA ASP A 266 -5.97 11.24 27.61
C ASP A 266 -4.46 10.92 27.52
N ARG A 267 -4.09 9.64 27.38
CA ARG A 267 -2.70 9.19 27.33
C ARG A 267 -2.40 8.53 26.00
N LEU A 268 -1.12 8.55 25.59
CA LEU A 268 -0.67 7.75 24.46
C LEU A 268 -0.95 6.27 24.73
N ALA A 269 -1.46 5.58 23.71
CA ALA A 269 -1.70 4.15 23.78
C ALA A 269 -0.40 3.40 24.06
N THR A 270 -0.50 2.27 24.75
CA THR A 270 0.62 1.36 24.97
C THR A 270 0.47 0.11 24.12
N PHE A 271 1.59 -0.48 23.72
CA PHE A 271 1.61 -1.64 22.85
C PHE A 271 2.55 -2.70 23.45
N ASP A 272 2.22 -3.97 23.25
CA ASP A 272 3.03 -5.10 23.71
C ASP A 272 4.38 -5.12 22.99
N CYS A 273 4.34 -4.82 21.68
CA CYS A 273 5.49 -4.81 20.80
C CYS A 273 5.60 -3.46 20.07
N VAL A 274 6.76 -2.81 20.14
CA VAL A 274 7.07 -1.60 19.36
C VAL A 274 8.33 -1.84 18.54
N ILE A 275 8.24 -1.65 17.23
CA ILE A 275 9.37 -1.77 16.30
C ILE A 275 9.41 -0.58 15.36
N ALA A 276 10.58 -0.01 15.13
CA ALA A 276 10.73 1.13 14.23
C ALA A 276 12.13 1.20 13.61
N ASN A 277 12.21 1.69 12.39
CA ASN A 277 13.43 2.20 11.77
C ASN A 277 13.17 3.65 11.31
N PRO A 278 13.18 4.62 12.24
CA PRO A 278 12.86 6.00 11.90
C PRO A 278 13.95 6.63 11.02
N PRO A 279 13.62 7.67 10.24
CA PRO A 279 14.61 8.37 9.41
C PRO A 279 15.76 8.95 10.24
N PHE A 280 16.99 8.75 9.75
CA PHE A 280 18.21 9.18 10.44
C PHE A 280 18.50 10.67 10.18
N SER A 281 18.90 11.41 11.20
CA SER A 281 19.32 12.83 11.09
C SER A 281 18.23 13.79 10.56
N LEU A 282 16.98 13.66 11.01
CA LEU A 282 15.98 14.70 10.78
C LEU A 282 16.33 15.99 11.52
N GLU A 283 17.01 16.91 10.84
CA GLU A 283 17.16 18.30 11.29
C GLU A 283 15.77 18.99 11.22
N HIS A 284 15.41 19.75 12.26
CA HIS A 284 14.13 20.48 12.38
C HIS A 284 12.85 19.70 12.73
N TRP A 285 12.93 18.52 13.35
CA TRP A 285 11.74 17.84 13.90
C TRP A 285 10.95 18.72 14.91
N ARG A 286 11.63 19.66 15.59
CA ARG A 286 11.05 20.59 16.58
C ARG A 286 10.40 21.88 16.03
N TRP A 287 10.64 22.29 14.78
CA TRP A 287 10.22 23.66 14.37
C TRP A 287 8.77 23.73 13.86
N GLY A 288 7.89 24.20 14.75
CA GLY A 288 6.49 24.56 14.52
C GLY A 288 6.04 25.76 15.36
N GLY A 289 6.98 26.61 15.78
CA GLY A 289 6.73 27.89 16.45
C GLY A 289 7.30 29.03 15.61
N SER A 290 6.54 30.13 15.54
CA SER A 290 6.83 31.38 14.81
C SER A 290 8.30 31.76 14.70
N ALA A 291 8.71 32.18 13.50
CA ALA A 291 10.01 32.76 13.20
C ALA A 291 10.42 33.82 14.24
N GLY A 292 11.55 33.62 14.92
CA GLY A 292 12.11 34.63 15.83
C GLY A 292 12.92 34.15 17.04
N GLY A 293 13.30 32.88 17.14
CA GLY A 293 14.16 32.41 18.24
C GLY A 293 15.42 31.73 17.72
N THR A 294 16.60 32.22 18.09
CA THR A 294 17.89 31.55 17.87
C THR A 294 17.88 30.20 18.60
N PRO A 295 18.37 29.10 17.99
CA PRO A 295 18.48 27.82 18.69
C PRO A 295 19.47 27.97 19.87
N PRO A 296 19.15 27.47 21.08
CA PRO A 296 20.15 27.38 22.12
C PRO A 296 21.17 26.34 21.68
N CYS A 297 22.43 26.78 21.55
CA CYS A 297 23.57 25.88 21.47
C CYS A 297 23.47 24.88 22.64
N ALA A 298 23.60 23.59 22.31
CA ALA A 298 23.84 22.58 23.32
C ALA A 298 25.17 22.90 24.02
N SER A 299 25.07 23.22 25.30
CA SER A 299 26.19 23.15 26.24
C SER A 299 25.78 22.17 27.35
N ASP A 300 26.69 21.21 27.53
CA ASP A 300 26.83 20.16 28.55
C ASP A 300 25.97 18.90 28.42
#